data_AF-A0A957QXK0-F1
#
_entry.id   AF-A0A957QXK0-F1
#
_cell.length_a   1.000
_cell.length_b   1.000
_cell.length_c   1.000
_cell.angle_alpha   90.00
_cell.angle_beta   90.00
_cell.angle_gamma   90.00
#
_symmetry.space_group_name_H-M   'P 1'
#
loop_
_entity.id
_entity.type
_entity.pdbx_description
1 polymer ?
#
loop_
_entity_poly.entity_id
_entity_poly.type
_entity_poly.pdbx_seq_one_letter_code
_entity_poly.pdbx_strand_id
1 'polypeptide(L)'
;SLVAVWAVARHYFDRATALLAIVILSAVEVYFLTAAWPYADMPTAWFALLATLSFLRWAEDETNDSRGWLILSALFAAMTFGSKINGLFLLLPLLTGVGLVLWWRREHWRAQLPGLVLSLVSGGLLCGVWLWLERWLRPAGITTLTRVNDALPTPAADVDLLGKFVGYLRLPFEMTVLGQQGLQIFDGRITPLFLILIPILIFLPRKPRVVQFLLLFAGLELAGWILIPQNYYQTRHLMLAFPLFSLLAAYTL
;
A
#
# COMPACT_ATOMS: atom_id res chain seq x y z
N SER A 1 -11.07 3.52 7.15
CA SER A 1 -10.13 2.37 7.09
C SER A 1 -10.60 1.15 7.85
N LEU A 2 -10.87 1.26 9.16
CA LEU A 2 -11.27 0.11 10.00
C LEU A 2 -12.46 -0.68 9.42
N VAL A 3 -13.47 0.01 8.90
CA VAL A 3 -14.64 -0.61 8.27
C VAL A 3 -14.26 -1.45 7.03
N ALA A 4 -13.35 -0.97 6.18
CA ALA A 4 -12.91 -1.78 5.04
C ALA A 4 -12.08 -2.98 5.48
N VAL A 5 -11.16 -2.80 6.45
CA VAL A 5 -10.39 -3.90 7.03
C VAL A 5 -11.33 -4.98 7.57
N TRP A 6 -12.36 -4.58 8.33
CA TRP A 6 -13.38 -5.50 8.84
C TRP A 6 -14.14 -6.20 7.71
N ALA A 7 -14.67 -5.44 6.75
CA ALA A 7 -15.51 -5.99 5.68
C ALA A 7 -14.75 -7.01 4.84
N VAL A 8 -13.47 -6.75 4.60
CA VAL A 8 -12.55 -7.61 3.85
C VAL A 8 -12.21 -8.84 4.64
N ALA A 9 -11.75 -8.67 5.87
CA ALA A 9 -11.34 -9.79 6.70
C ALA A 9 -12.52 -10.73 6.94
N ARG A 10 -13.72 -10.18 7.16
CA ARG A 10 -14.94 -10.98 7.31
C ARG A 10 -15.32 -11.70 6.02
N HIS A 11 -14.95 -11.16 4.86
CA HIS A 11 -15.26 -11.78 3.58
C HIS A 11 -14.30 -12.91 3.22
N TYR A 12 -12.99 -12.70 3.39
CA TYR A 12 -11.95 -13.66 2.99
C TYR A 12 -11.54 -14.63 4.10
N PHE A 13 -11.79 -14.26 5.36
CA PHE A 13 -11.49 -15.03 6.55
C PHE A 13 -12.76 -15.14 7.40
N ASP A 14 -12.61 -15.26 8.72
CA ASP A 14 -13.72 -15.33 9.67
C ASP A 14 -13.90 -14.02 10.47
N ARG A 15 -14.96 -13.98 11.29
CA ARG A 15 -15.32 -12.81 12.10
C ARG A 15 -14.26 -12.49 13.17
N ALA A 16 -13.62 -13.50 13.77
CA ALA A 16 -12.60 -13.29 14.79
C ALA A 16 -11.34 -12.67 14.17
N THR A 17 -10.87 -13.19 13.04
CA THR A 17 -9.79 -12.58 12.25
C THR A 17 -10.11 -11.13 11.89
N ALA A 18 -11.35 -10.82 11.52
CA ALA A 18 -11.77 -9.46 11.20
C ALA A 18 -11.71 -8.48 12.37
N LEU A 19 -12.18 -8.92 13.55
CA LEU A 19 -12.11 -8.12 14.76
C LEU A 19 -10.65 -7.92 15.19
N LEU A 20 -9.84 -8.98 15.12
CA LEU A 20 -8.44 -8.94 15.49
C LEU A 20 -7.64 -8.02 14.56
N ALA A 21 -7.92 -8.02 13.24
CA ALA A 21 -7.28 -7.12 12.29
C ALA A 21 -7.55 -5.64 12.58
N ILE A 22 -8.77 -5.30 13.03
CA ILE A 22 -9.11 -3.95 13.49
C ILE A 22 -8.35 -3.62 14.77
N VAL A 23 -8.37 -4.51 15.76
CA VAL A 23 -7.69 -4.29 17.05
C VAL A 23 -6.20 -4.06 16.83
N ILE A 24 -5.55 -4.90 16.02
CA ILE A 24 -4.13 -4.76 15.67
C ILE A 24 -3.88 -3.43 14.96
N LEU A 25 -4.71 -3.03 13.99
CA LEU A 25 -4.54 -1.75 13.29
C LEU A 25 -4.75 -0.55 14.21
N SER A 26 -5.74 -0.60 15.10
CA SER A 26 -6.00 0.43 16.10
C SER A 26 -4.89 0.51 17.16
N ALA A 27 -4.15 -0.57 17.39
CA ALA A 27 -2.97 -0.58 18.25
C ALA A 27 -1.73 0.03 17.59
N VAL A 28 -1.78 0.36 16.29
CA VAL A 28 -0.72 1.12 15.61
C VAL A 28 -0.92 2.60 15.93
N GLU A 29 -0.18 3.09 16.94
CA GLU A 29 -0.27 4.46 17.43
C GLU A 29 -0.20 5.49 16.30
N VAL A 30 0.80 5.37 15.43
CA VAL A 30 0.97 6.33 14.32
C VAL A 30 -0.25 6.36 13.40
N TYR A 31 -0.88 5.21 13.14
CA TYR A 31 -2.06 5.11 12.29
C TYR A 31 -3.25 5.84 12.91
N PHE A 32 -3.47 5.63 14.21
CA PHE A 32 -4.55 6.27 14.95
C PHE A 32 -4.35 7.79 15.09
N LEU A 33 -3.13 8.23 15.41
CA LEU A 33 -2.80 9.65 15.50
C LEU A 33 -2.98 10.36 14.16
N THR A 34 -2.50 9.75 13.07
CA THR A 34 -2.64 10.31 11.72
C THR A 34 -4.11 10.38 11.30
N ALA A 35 -4.98 9.48 11.79
CA ALA A 35 -6.43 9.53 11.58
C ALA A 35 -7.11 10.74 12.24
N ALA A 36 -6.53 11.29 13.31
CA ALA A 36 -7.07 12.47 13.99
C ALA A 36 -6.62 13.79 13.35
N TRP A 37 -5.69 13.74 12.41
CA TRP A 37 -5.07 14.91 11.79
C TRP A 37 -5.45 15.03 10.32
N PRO A 38 -5.59 16.25 9.76
CA PRO A 38 -5.94 16.46 8.36
C PRO A 38 -4.75 16.21 7.42
N TYR A 39 -4.05 15.08 7.59
CA TYR A 39 -2.95 14.67 6.73
C TYR A 39 -3.45 13.83 5.56
N ALA A 40 -2.82 14.05 4.39
CA ALA A 40 -3.11 13.29 3.17
C ALA A 40 -2.78 11.79 3.29
N ASP A 41 -1.98 11.39 4.27
CA ASP A 41 -1.60 10.02 4.56
C ASP A 41 -2.80 9.08 4.77
N MET A 42 -3.86 9.55 5.43
CA MET A 42 -5.04 8.73 5.71
C MET A 42 -5.91 8.48 4.48
N PRO A 43 -6.27 9.51 3.68
CA PRO A 43 -6.87 9.29 2.37
C PRO A 43 -6.01 8.38 1.47
N THR A 44 -4.70 8.59 1.42
CA THR A 44 -3.77 7.75 0.66
C THR A 44 -3.84 6.28 1.11
N ALA A 45 -3.71 5.98 2.41
CA ALA A 45 -3.81 4.62 2.92
C ALA A 45 -5.19 3.99 2.68
N TRP A 46 -6.26 4.79 2.79
CA TRP A 46 -7.62 4.34 2.55
C TRP A 46 -7.84 3.96 1.08
N PHE A 47 -7.47 4.82 0.14
CA PHE A 47 -7.60 4.52 -1.28
C PHE A 47 -6.69 3.37 -1.70
N ALA A 48 -5.49 3.23 -1.12
CA ALA A 48 -4.60 2.11 -1.42
C ALA A 48 -5.19 0.77 -0.96
N LEU A 49 -5.78 0.76 0.24
CA LEU A 49 -6.52 -0.39 0.71
C LEU A 49 -7.66 -0.69 -0.27
N LEU A 50 -8.54 0.26 -0.57
CA LEU A 50 -9.65 0.04 -1.51
C LEU A 50 -9.19 -0.47 -2.89
N ALA A 51 -8.11 0.09 -3.43
CA ALA A 51 -7.51 -0.37 -4.69
C ALA A 51 -7.08 -1.83 -4.60
N THR A 52 -6.35 -2.20 -3.55
CA THR A 52 -5.91 -3.58 -3.29
C THR A 52 -7.10 -4.53 -3.17
N LEU A 53 -8.16 -4.11 -2.49
CA LEU A 53 -9.34 -4.94 -2.29
C LEU A 53 -10.13 -5.14 -3.58
N SER A 54 -10.32 -4.08 -4.36
CA SER A 54 -10.92 -4.17 -5.69
C SER A 54 -10.08 -5.04 -6.61
N PHE A 55 -8.75 -4.95 -6.54
CA PHE A 55 -7.86 -5.85 -7.25
C PHE A 55 -8.06 -7.32 -6.84
N LEU A 56 -8.09 -7.62 -5.54
CA LEU A 56 -8.30 -8.98 -5.04
C LEU A 56 -9.62 -9.57 -5.55
N ARG A 57 -10.69 -8.76 -5.57
CA ARG A 57 -11.99 -9.16 -6.13
C ARG A 57 -11.91 -9.55 -7.59
N TRP A 58 -11.22 -8.74 -8.40
CA TRP A 58 -11.00 -9.06 -9.81
C TRP A 58 -10.11 -10.32 -9.97
N ALA A 59 -9.08 -10.46 -9.14
CA ALA A 59 -8.14 -11.57 -9.18
C ALA A 59 -8.78 -12.93 -8.84
N GLU A 60 -9.81 -12.94 -7.99
CA GLU A 60 -10.57 -14.14 -7.64
C GLU A 60 -11.68 -14.47 -8.63
N ASP A 61 -12.36 -13.46 -9.17
CA ASP A 61 -13.49 -13.68 -10.05
C ASP A 61 -13.00 -14.09 -11.44
N GLU A 62 -13.11 -15.38 -11.73
CA GLU A 62 -12.72 -15.99 -13.01
C GLU A 62 -13.70 -15.66 -14.15
N THR A 63 -14.86 -15.08 -13.84
CA THR A 63 -15.85 -14.69 -14.84
C THR A 63 -15.48 -13.38 -15.53
N ASN A 64 -16.00 -13.19 -16.75
CA ASN A 64 -15.74 -12.02 -17.59
C ASN A 64 -16.46 -10.74 -17.09
N ASP A 65 -17.28 -10.84 -16.05
CA ASP A 65 -18.09 -9.76 -15.48
C ASP A 65 -17.33 -8.95 -14.41
N SER A 66 -16.15 -9.43 -14.01
CA SER A 66 -15.32 -8.83 -12.97
C SER A 66 -14.62 -7.52 -13.35
N ARG A 67 -14.84 -7.00 -14.57
CA ARG A 67 -14.14 -5.82 -15.10
C ARG A 67 -14.34 -4.58 -14.24
N GLY A 68 -15.53 -4.44 -13.64
CA GLY A 68 -15.84 -3.31 -12.74
C GLY A 68 -14.85 -3.22 -11.57
N TRP A 69 -14.42 -4.36 -11.03
CA TRP A 69 -13.46 -4.40 -9.93
C TRP A 69 -12.06 -3.94 -10.33
N LEU A 70 -11.62 -4.27 -11.55
CA LEU A 70 -10.33 -3.78 -12.06
C LEU A 70 -10.38 -2.26 -12.33
N ILE A 71 -11.50 -1.76 -12.85
CA ILE A 71 -11.71 -0.32 -13.06
C ILE A 71 -11.69 0.42 -11.72
N LEU A 72 -12.42 -0.09 -10.71
CA LEU A 72 -12.40 0.47 -9.35
C LEU A 72 -10.99 0.45 -8.76
N SER A 73 -10.24 -0.64 -8.95
CA SER A 73 -8.85 -0.73 -8.50
C SER A 73 -7.99 0.38 -9.12
N ALA A 74 -8.12 0.64 -10.42
CA ALA A 74 -7.37 1.69 -11.10
C ALA A 74 -7.79 3.10 -10.68
N LEU A 75 -9.09 3.33 -10.47
CA LEU A 75 -9.61 4.61 -9.96
C LEU A 75 -9.08 4.90 -8.55
N PHE A 76 -9.15 3.93 -7.64
CA PHE A 76 -8.62 4.09 -6.29
C PHE A 76 -7.09 4.23 -6.28
N ALA A 77 -6.36 3.55 -7.17
CA ALA A 77 -4.93 3.77 -7.34
C ALA A 77 -4.61 5.20 -7.78
N ALA A 78 -5.37 5.75 -8.73
CA ALA A 78 -5.24 7.14 -9.15
C ALA A 78 -5.55 8.12 -8.00
N MET A 79 -6.58 7.85 -7.18
CA MET A 79 -6.87 8.68 -5.98
C MET A 79 -5.78 8.57 -4.91
N THR A 80 -5.18 7.39 -4.76
CA THR A 80 -4.04 7.15 -3.85
C THR A 80 -2.86 8.04 -4.24
N PHE A 81 -2.50 8.00 -5.53
CA PHE A 81 -1.46 8.85 -6.11
C PHE A 81 -1.78 10.35 -5.99
N GLY A 82 -3.02 10.75 -6.35
CA GLY A 82 -3.45 12.14 -6.27
C GLY A 82 -3.39 12.70 -4.85
N SER A 83 -3.70 11.88 -3.85
CA SER A 83 -3.62 12.27 -2.45
C SER A 83 -2.19 12.53 -1.99
N LYS A 84 -1.23 11.66 -2.37
CA LYS A 84 0.19 11.79 -2.02
C LYS A 84 1.06 11.06 -3.04
N ILE A 85 2.20 11.65 -3.40
CA ILE A 85 3.17 11.07 -4.34
C ILE A 85 3.60 9.63 -3.97
N ASN A 86 3.67 9.32 -2.67
CA ASN A 86 3.97 7.97 -2.18
C ASN A 86 2.96 6.91 -2.67
N GLY A 87 1.76 7.33 -3.06
CA GLY A 87 0.78 6.46 -3.69
C GLY A 87 1.28 5.81 -4.98
N LEU A 88 2.34 6.33 -5.61
CA LEU A 88 3.04 5.66 -6.70
C LEU A 88 3.56 4.27 -6.32
N PHE A 89 3.92 4.05 -5.06
CA PHE A 89 4.43 2.74 -4.61
C PHE A 89 3.40 1.63 -4.73
N LEU A 90 2.10 1.96 -4.74
CA LEU A 90 1.00 1.02 -4.97
C LEU A 90 0.94 0.53 -6.43
N LEU A 91 1.50 1.27 -7.39
CA LEU A 91 1.50 0.84 -8.79
C LEU A 91 2.33 -0.42 -8.99
N LEU A 92 3.46 -0.56 -8.29
CA LEU A 92 4.30 -1.75 -8.37
C LEU A 92 3.56 -3.05 -7.98
N PRO A 93 2.91 -3.16 -6.80
CA PRO A 93 2.14 -4.34 -6.45
C PRO A 93 0.93 -4.55 -7.33
N LEU A 94 0.23 -3.51 -7.79
CA LEU A 94 -0.89 -3.66 -8.73
C LEU A 94 -0.43 -4.20 -10.08
N LEU A 95 0.62 -3.65 -10.67
CA LEU A 95 1.15 -4.13 -11.96
C LEU A 95 1.67 -5.56 -11.84
N THR A 96 2.38 -5.88 -10.75
CA THR A 96 2.88 -7.23 -10.48
C THR A 96 1.70 -8.19 -10.30
N GLY A 97 0.69 -7.79 -9.52
CA GLY A 97 -0.53 -8.57 -9.31
C GLY A 97 -1.29 -8.85 -10.59
N VAL A 98 -1.52 -7.82 -11.43
CA VAL A 98 -2.15 -7.97 -12.75
C VAL A 98 -1.34 -8.93 -13.61
N GLY A 99 -0.02 -8.77 -13.67
CA GLY A 99 0.86 -9.68 -14.40
C GLY A 99 0.73 -11.14 -13.95
N LEU A 100 0.71 -11.38 -12.64
CA LEU A 100 0.53 -12.72 -12.06
C LEU A 100 -0.84 -13.32 -12.40
N VAL A 101 -1.92 -12.54 -12.27
CA VAL A 101 -3.27 -12.98 -12.61
C VAL A 101 -3.38 -13.33 -14.10
N LEU A 102 -2.85 -12.48 -14.97
CA LEU A 102 -2.84 -12.74 -16.42
C LEU A 102 -1.98 -13.94 -16.78
N TRP A 103 -0.86 -14.15 -16.09
CA TRP A 103 -0.01 -15.34 -16.25
C TRP A 103 -0.75 -16.62 -15.86
N TRP A 104 -1.49 -16.61 -14.75
CA TRP A 104 -2.32 -17.75 -14.34
C TRP A 104 -3.49 -17.98 -15.30
N ARG A 105 -4.09 -16.90 -15.82
CA ARG A 105 -5.21 -16.94 -16.78
C ARG A 105 -4.74 -16.86 -18.23
N ARG A 106 -3.53 -17.35 -18.54
CA ARG A 106 -2.89 -17.21 -19.87
C ARG A 106 -3.67 -17.80 -21.03
N GLU A 107 -4.61 -18.71 -20.79
CA GLU A 107 -5.48 -19.27 -21.83
C GLU A 107 -6.59 -18.29 -22.25
N HIS A 108 -6.93 -17.34 -21.37
CA HIS A 108 -8.04 -16.40 -21.54
C HIS A 108 -7.63 -14.92 -21.41
N TRP A 109 -6.33 -14.60 -21.44
CA TRP A 109 -5.85 -13.22 -21.21
C TRP A 109 -6.43 -12.21 -22.21
N ARG A 110 -6.68 -12.61 -23.46
CA ARG A 110 -7.29 -11.74 -24.48
C ARG A 110 -8.69 -11.26 -24.09
N ALA A 111 -9.45 -12.08 -23.36
CA ALA A 111 -10.77 -11.70 -22.87
C ALA A 111 -10.70 -10.61 -21.79
N GLN A 112 -9.55 -10.46 -21.11
CA GLN A 112 -9.30 -9.46 -20.07
C GLN A 112 -8.84 -8.10 -20.65
N LEU A 113 -8.41 -8.06 -21.92
CA LEU A 113 -7.91 -6.83 -22.56
C LEU A 113 -8.87 -5.64 -22.49
N PRO A 114 -10.18 -5.78 -22.76
CA PRO A 114 -11.11 -4.65 -22.65
C PRO A 114 -11.17 -4.10 -21.22
N GLY A 115 -11.16 -4.97 -20.22
CA GLY A 115 -11.14 -4.57 -18.81
C GLY A 115 -9.85 -3.81 -18.45
N LEU A 116 -8.69 -4.30 -18.91
CA LEU A 116 -7.40 -3.65 -18.70
C LEU A 116 -7.36 -2.26 -19.35
N VAL A 117 -7.77 -2.16 -20.63
CA VAL A 117 -7.81 -0.90 -21.36
C VAL A 117 -8.76 0.09 -20.67
N LEU A 118 -9.97 -0.34 -20.32
CA LEU A 118 -10.92 0.52 -19.60
C LEU A 118 -10.34 0.99 -18.26
N SER A 119 -9.68 0.11 -17.51
CA SER A 119 -9.09 0.47 -16.22
C SER A 119 -7.94 1.48 -16.37
N LEU A 120 -7.08 1.29 -17.36
CA LEU A 120 -6.00 2.23 -17.68
C LEU A 120 -6.55 3.59 -18.13
N VAL A 121 -7.57 3.60 -18.99
CA VAL A 121 -8.21 4.83 -19.46
C VAL A 121 -8.90 5.55 -18.29
N SER A 122 -9.70 4.86 -17.49
CA SER A 122 -10.40 5.45 -16.35
C SER A 122 -9.44 6.01 -15.29
N GLY A 123 -8.43 5.23 -14.89
CA GLY A 123 -7.41 5.69 -13.95
C GLY A 123 -6.57 6.84 -14.51
N GLY A 124 -6.18 6.75 -15.79
CA GLY A 124 -5.44 7.79 -16.50
C GLY A 124 -6.21 9.10 -16.64
N LEU A 125 -7.50 9.04 -16.98
CA LEU A 125 -8.37 10.22 -17.03
C LEU A 125 -8.51 10.89 -15.67
N LEU A 126 -8.77 10.11 -14.61
CA LEU A 126 -8.89 10.66 -13.26
C LEU A 126 -7.57 11.31 -12.79
N CYS A 127 -6.43 10.65 -13.04
CA CYS A 127 -5.11 11.18 -12.76
C CYS A 127 -4.84 12.47 -13.58
N GLY A 128 -5.19 12.48 -14.86
CA GLY A 128 -5.06 13.65 -15.73
C GLY A 128 -5.89 14.85 -15.26
N VAL A 129 -7.15 14.61 -14.87
CA VAL A 129 -8.02 15.64 -14.27
C VAL A 129 -7.40 16.17 -12.98
N TRP A 130 -6.87 15.30 -12.13
CA TRP A 130 -6.21 15.71 -10.89
C TRP A 130 -4.99 16.60 -11.14
N LEU A 131 -4.06 16.18 -12.02
CA LEU A 131 -2.86 16.94 -12.35
C LEU A 131 -3.22 18.28 -13.02
N TRP A 132 -4.27 18.30 -13.85
CA TRP A 132 -4.79 19.53 -14.43
C TRP A 132 -5.32 20.47 -13.35
N LEU A 133 -6.18 19.99 -12.45
CA LEU A 133 -6.70 20.79 -11.33
C LEU A 133 -5.58 21.29 -10.43
N GLU A 134 -4.60 20.46 -10.10
CA GLU A 134 -3.46 20.85 -9.28
C GLU A 134 -2.69 22.01 -9.92
N ARG A 135 -2.41 21.93 -11.23
CA ARG A 135 -1.73 22.98 -11.97
C ARG A 135 -2.52 24.29 -11.96
N TRP A 136 -3.84 24.22 -12.12
CA TRP A 136 -4.71 25.41 -12.10
C TRP A 136 -4.83 26.04 -10.71
N LEU A 137 -4.97 25.22 -9.67
CA LEU A 137 -5.16 25.69 -8.30
C LEU A 137 -3.85 26.13 -7.61
N ARG A 138 -2.69 25.66 -8.10
CA ARG A 138 -1.36 26.01 -7.57
C ARG A 138 -0.53 26.74 -8.63
N PRO A 139 -0.85 28.01 -8.95
CA PRO A 139 -0.18 28.77 -10.02
C PRO A 139 1.31 29.12 -9.76
N ALA A 140 1.99 28.55 -8.76
CA ALA A 140 3.39 28.85 -8.42
C ALA A 140 4.25 27.57 -8.28
N GLY A 141 5.03 27.25 -9.33
CA GLY A 141 6.34 26.56 -9.33
C GLY A 141 6.50 25.14 -8.74
N ILE A 142 5.67 24.72 -7.79
CA ILE A 142 5.77 23.45 -7.08
C ILE A 142 4.58 22.58 -7.50
N THR A 143 4.73 21.97 -8.66
CA THR A 143 3.81 20.93 -9.16
C THR A 143 4.24 19.57 -8.62
N THR A 144 3.33 18.60 -8.56
CA THR A 144 3.70 17.20 -8.28
C THR A 144 4.86 16.73 -9.16
N LEU A 145 4.94 17.16 -10.43
CA LEU A 145 6.05 16.84 -11.33
C LEU A 145 7.40 17.40 -10.87
N THR A 146 7.46 18.65 -10.40
CA THR A 146 8.71 19.19 -9.84
C THR A 146 9.08 18.47 -8.55
N ARG A 147 8.11 18.11 -7.70
CA ARG A 147 8.38 17.30 -6.50
C ARG A 147 8.85 15.89 -6.81
N VAL A 148 8.35 15.23 -7.86
CA VAL A 148 8.85 13.92 -8.30
C VAL A 148 10.32 14.06 -8.70
N ASN A 149 10.65 15.06 -9.52
CA ASN A 149 12.02 15.29 -9.96
C ASN A 149 12.97 15.63 -8.80
N ASP A 150 12.52 16.42 -7.83
CA ASP A 150 13.30 16.78 -6.63
C ASP A 150 13.41 15.61 -5.63
N ALA A 151 12.43 14.70 -5.62
CA ALA A 151 12.43 13.52 -4.74
C ALA A 151 13.23 12.34 -5.30
N LEU A 152 13.53 12.33 -6.61
CA LEU A 152 14.43 11.34 -7.18
C LEU A 152 15.83 11.59 -6.61
N PRO A 153 16.41 10.62 -5.89
CA PRO A 153 17.75 10.81 -5.33
C PRO A 153 18.72 11.05 -6.48
N THR A 154 19.49 12.15 -6.41
CA THR A 154 20.74 12.23 -7.16
C THR A 154 21.58 11.03 -6.73
N PRO A 155 22.05 10.19 -7.67
CA PRO A 155 22.83 9.02 -7.30
C PRO A 155 24.09 9.49 -6.57
N ALA A 156 24.10 9.34 -5.24
CA ALA A 156 25.28 9.58 -4.44
C ALA A 156 26.34 8.58 -4.88
N ALA A 157 27.57 9.05 -5.14
CA ALA A 157 28.64 8.24 -5.71
C ALA A 157 29.08 7.06 -4.81
N ASP A 158 28.72 7.07 -3.52
CA ASP A 158 29.13 6.05 -2.54
C ASP A 158 27.92 5.54 -1.74
N VAL A 159 27.06 4.73 -2.37
CA VAL A 159 25.97 4.07 -1.66
C VAL A 159 26.46 2.76 -1.04
N ASP A 160 26.72 2.77 0.27
CA ASP A 160 26.85 1.54 1.06
C ASP A 160 25.50 0.81 1.11
N LEU A 161 25.24 -0.02 0.09
CA LEU A 161 24.01 -0.80 -0.05
C LEU A 161 23.82 -1.78 1.11
N LEU A 162 24.92 -2.34 1.63
CA LEU A 162 24.85 -3.30 2.73
C LEU A 162 24.50 -2.59 4.04
N GLY A 163 25.17 -1.48 4.36
CA GLY A 163 24.84 -0.67 5.53
C GLY A 163 23.41 -0.15 5.48
N LYS A 164 22.94 0.29 4.31
CA LYS A 164 21.54 0.65 4.08
C LYS A 164 20.60 -0.54 4.34
N PHE A 165 20.85 -1.68 3.71
CA PHE A 165 20.04 -2.89 3.90
C PHE A 165 19.94 -3.31 5.37
N VAL A 166 21.06 -3.33 6.08
CA VAL A 166 21.10 -3.63 7.53
C VAL A 166 20.33 -2.56 8.32
N GLY A 167 20.45 -1.29 7.95
CA GLY A 167 19.64 -0.20 8.51
C GLY A 167 18.14 -0.44 8.34
N TYR A 168 17.70 -0.83 7.16
CA TYR A 168 16.28 -1.15 6.90
C TYR A 168 15.77 -2.35 7.68
N LEU A 169 16.60 -3.37 7.91
CA LEU A 169 16.22 -4.51 8.74
C LEU A 169 16.06 -4.14 10.21
N ARG A 170 16.83 -3.16 10.71
CA ARG A 170 16.72 -2.65 12.08
C ARG A 170 15.54 -1.70 12.26
N LEU A 171 15.13 -1.04 11.18
CA LEU A 171 14.19 0.05 11.26
C LEU A 171 12.82 -0.33 11.86
N PRO A 172 12.21 -1.49 11.54
CA PRO A 172 10.98 -1.90 12.21
C PRO A 172 11.15 -2.02 13.75
N PHE A 173 12.31 -2.48 14.23
CA PHE A 173 12.62 -2.52 15.66
C PHE A 173 12.82 -1.11 16.24
N GLU A 174 13.54 -0.24 15.55
CA GLU A 174 13.74 1.16 15.97
C GLU A 174 12.42 1.94 16.03
N MET A 175 11.52 1.76 15.07
CA MET A 175 10.17 2.36 15.11
C MET A 175 9.34 1.85 16.29
N THR A 176 9.50 0.59 16.69
CA THR A 176 8.79 0.02 17.85
C THR A 176 9.36 0.54 19.17
N VAL A 177 10.68 0.62 19.31
CA VAL A 177 11.35 0.94 20.59
C VAL A 177 11.60 2.43 20.75
N LEU A 178 12.18 3.05 19.72
CA LEU A 178 12.61 4.46 19.71
C LEU A 178 11.56 5.39 19.10
N GLY A 179 10.49 4.86 18.51
CA GLY A 179 9.37 5.64 18.01
C GLY A 179 8.80 6.56 19.11
N GLN A 180 8.82 7.86 18.84
CA GLN A 180 8.30 8.92 19.71
C GLN A 180 7.48 9.88 18.86
N GLN A 181 6.33 10.36 19.35
CA GLN A 181 5.55 11.34 18.60
C GLN A 181 6.32 12.66 18.47
N GLY A 182 6.42 13.21 17.25
CA GLY A 182 7.02 14.53 17.00
C GLY A 182 8.20 14.53 16.01
N LEU A 183 8.89 15.68 15.92
CA LEU A 183 9.81 16.00 14.82
C LEU A 183 11.18 15.34 14.89
N GLN A 184 11.54 14.63 15.96
CA GLN A 184 12.96 14.42 16.23
C GLN A 184 13.60 13.15 15.65
N ILE A 185 12.89 12.05 15.35
CA ILE A 185 13.52 10.88 14.67
C ILE A 185 12.49 10.06 13.85
N PHE A 186 11.46 9.53 14.50
CA PHE A 186 10.41 8.71 13.88
C PHE A 186 9.07 9.27 14.28
N ASP A 187 8.23 9.66 13.32
CA ASP A 187 6.96 10.31 13.65
C ASP A 187 5.86 9.32 14.09
N GLY A 188 6.08 8.66 15.23
CA GLY A 188 5.16 7.70 15.84
C GLY A 188 5.71 6.28 15.95
N ARG A 189 5.04 5.48 16.78
CA ARG A 189 5.44 4.10 17.13
C ARG A 189 4.61 3.08 16.35
N ILE A 190 5.25 1.97 15.95
CA ILE A 190 4.56 0.78 15.43
C ILE A 190 4.47 -0.29 16.51
N THR A 191 3.39 -1.06 16.50
CA THR A 191 3.19 -2.16 17.45
C THR A 191 4.22 -3.28 17.25
N PRO A 192 4.78 -3.88 18.33
CA PRO A 192 5.65 -5.05 18.22
C PRO A 192 4.93 -6.25 17.59
N LEU A 193 3.59 -6.27 17.56
CA LEU A 193 2.81 -7.36 16.99
C LEU A 193 3.19 -7.65 15.53
N PHE A 194 3.50 -6.64 14.72
CA PHE A 194 3.93 -6.89 13.34
C PHE A 194 5.27 -7.63 13.27
N LEU A 195 6.21 -7.29 14.14
CA LEU A 195 7.53 -7.93 14.20
C LEU A 195 7.44 -9.40 14.65
N ILE A 196 6.48 -9.69 15.52
CA ILE A 196 6.29 -11.04 16.06
C ILE A 196 5.48 -11.90 15.09
N LEU A 197 4.36 -11.37 14.59
CA LEU A 197 3.36 -12.16 13.87
C LEU A 197 3.69 -12.32 12.38
N ILE A 198 4.18 -11.29 11.70
CA ILE A 198 4.44 -11.39 10.24
C ILE A 198 5.48 -12.48 9.91
N PRO A 199 6.60 -12.64 10.64
CA PRO A 199 7.55 -13.73 10.37
C PRO A 199 6.95 -15.12 10.53
N ILE A 200 5.95 -15.30 11.42
CA ILE A 200 5.28 -16.59 11.63
C ILE A 200 4.54 -17.03 10.37
N LEU A 201 4.05 -16.09 9.53
CA LEU A 201 3.43 -16.42 8.24
C LEU A 201 4.34 -17.28 7.37
N ILE A 202 5.66 -17.10 7.41
CA ILE A 202 6.61 -17.87 6.60
C ILE A 202 6.42 -19.37 6.87
N PHE A 203 6.22 -19.74 8.13
CA PHE A 203 6.10 -21.12 8.59
C PHE A 203 4.69 -21.71 8.43
N LEU A 204 3.67 -20.89 8.15
CA LEU A 204 2.32 -21.42 7.94
C LEU A 204 2.25 -22.25 6.64
N PRO A 205 1.82 -23.52 6.73
CA PRO A 205 1.64 -24.38 5.57
C PRO A 205 0.43 -23.91 4.75
N ARG A 206 0.54 -23.99 3.41
CA ARG A 206 -0.56 -23.77 2.45
C ARG A 206 -1.36 -22.47 2.68
N LYS A 207 -0.77 -21.34 2.27
CA LYS A 207 -1.42 -20.03 2.34
C LYS A 207 -2.49 -19.88 1.23
N PRO A 208 -3.71 -19.42 1.54
CA PRO A 208 -4.72 -19.13 0.52
C PRO A 208 -4.24 -18.02 -0.42
N ARG A 209 -4.75 -17.99 -1.65
CA ARG A 209 -4.31 -17.02 -2.69
C ARG A 209 -4.41 -15.56 -2.22
N VAL A 210 -5.48 -15.22 -1.49
CA VAL A 210 -5.66 -13.89 -0.89
C VAL A 210 -4.48 -13.50 0.00
N VAL A 211 -4.03 -14.40 0.87
CA VAL A 211 -2.90 -14.14 1.78
C VAL A 211 -1.60 -13.99 0.98
N GLN A 212 -1.43 -14.74 -0.11
CA GLN A 212 -0.27 -14.60 -0.99
C GLN A 212 -0.23 -13.22 -1.67
N PHE A 213 -1.37 -12.73 -2.17
CA PHE A 213 -1.46 -11.38 -2.73
C PHE A 213 -1.27 -10.30 -1.66
N LEU A 214 -1.87 -10.46 -0.47
CA LEU A 214 -1.65 -9.51 0.63
C LEU A 214 -0.18 -9.45 1.04
N LEU A 215 0.52 -10.59 1.11
CA LEU A 215 1.96 -10.65 1.36
C LEU A 215 2.76 -9.98 0.25
N LEU A 216 2.42 -10.25 -1.02
CA LEU A 216 3.07 -9.61 -2.16
C LEU A 216 2.90 -8.09 -2.12
N PHE A 217 1.67 -7.61 -1.88
CA PHE A 217 1.36 -6.19 -1.86
C PHE A 217 2.07 -5.50 -0.70
N ALA A 218 1.94 -6.03 0.51
CA ALA A 218 2.59 -5.49 1.69
C ALA A 218 4.14 -5.54 1.57
N GLY A 219 4.69 -6.61 0.99
CA GLY A 219 6.11 -6.77 0.75
C GLY A 219 6.66 -5.79 -0.29
N LEU A 220 5.94 -5.55 -1.39
CA LEU A 220 6.34 -4.59 -2.42
C LEU A 220 6.17 -3.14 -1.96
N GLU A 221 5.14 -2.83 -1.17
CA GLU A 221 5.03 -1.51 -0.54
C GLU A 221 6.14 -1.27 0.48
N LEU A 222 6.47 -2.27 1.30
CA LEU A 222 7.62 -2.23 2.20
C LEU A 222 8.92 -2.06 1.42
N ALA A 223 9.11 -2.78 0.31
CA ALA A 223 10.28 -2.64 -0.54
C ALA A 223 10.35 -1.25 -1.18
N GLY A 224 9.23 -0.72 -1.68
CA GLY A 224 9.16 0.64 -2.21
C GLY A 224 9.52 1.69 -1.15
N TRP A 225 9.05 1.50 0.08
CA TRP A 225 9.43 2.32 1.23
C TRP A 225 10.92 2.20 1.57
N ILE A 226 11.49 0.99 1.49
CA ILE A 226 12.93 0.74 1.62
C ILE A 226 13.72 1.48 0.52
N LEU A 227 13.17 1.77 -0.66
CA LEU A 227 13.94 2.50 -1.68
C LEU A 227 14.02 4.01 -1.43
N ILE A 228 13.27 4.54 -0.47
CA ILE A 228 13.27 5.96 -0.13
C ILE A 228 14.56 6.31 0.65
N PRO A 229 15.21 7.46 0.38
CA PRO A 229 16.37 7.93 1.14
C PRO A 229 16.11 8.08 2.65
N GLN A 230 17.15 7.85 3.46
CA GLN A 230 17.04 7.74 4.91
C GLN A 230 16.63 9.01 5.64
N ASN A 231 17.06 10.14 5.12
CA ASN A 231 16.64 11.46 5.58
C ASN A 231 15.15 11.76 5.31
N TYR A 232 14.47 10.92 4.52
CA TYR A 232 13.05 11.04 4.21
C TYR A 232 12.18 10.00 4.96
N TYR A 233 12.78 9.20 5.86
CA TYR A 233 12.03 8.25 6.70
C TYR A 233 11.20 8.97 7.75
N GLN A 234 10.00 9.37 7.37
CA GLN A 234 8.94 9.52 8.34
C GLN A 234 8.11 8.24 8.32
N THR A 235 7.83 7.68 9.49
CA THR A 235 6.95 6.51 9.71
C THR A 235 5.64 6.57 8.90
N ARG A 236 5.18 7.78 8.58
CA ARG A 236 4.06 8.12 7.70
C ARG A 236 4.08 7.42 6.33
N HIS A 237 5.25 7.07 5.80
CA HIS A 237 5.34 6.42 4.49
C HIS A 237 4.87 4.94 4.50
N LEU A 238 4.85 4.27 5.65
CA LEU A 238 4.36 2.89 5.81
C LEU A 238 2.84 2.78 5.99
N MET A 239 2.12 3.92 5.93
CA MET A 239 0.66 3.97 6.13
C MET A 239 -0.13 3.11 5.15
N LEU A 240 0.38 2.95 3.94
CA LEU A 240 -0.19 2.11 2.89
C LEU A 240 -0.24 0.63 3.32
N ALA A 241 0.83 0.18 3.98
CA ALA A 241 1.03 -1.23 4.30
C ALA A 241 0.40 -1.65 5.63
N PHE A 242 0.18 -0.73 6.59
CA PHE A 242 -0.35 -1.09 7.92
C PHE A 242 -1.69 -1.83 7.88
N PRO A 243 -2.69 -1.46 7.06
CA PRO A 243 -3.92 -2.24 6.94
C PRO A 243 -3.68 -3.65 6.40
N LEU A 244 -2.71 -3.83 5.49
CA LEU A 244 -2.37 -5.16 4.96
C LEU A 244 -1.63 -5.98 6.02
N PHE A 245 -0.69 -5.37 6.74
CA PHE A 245 0.00 -6.01 7.86
C PHE A 245 -0.96 -6.40 9.00
N SER A 246 -1.99 -5.61 9.27
CA SER A 246 -2.96 -5.96 10.32
C SER A 246 -3.84 -7.15 9.92
N LEU A 247 -4.24 -7.23 8.65
CA LEU A 247 -4.93 -8.41 8.10
C LEU A 247 -4.05 -9.66 8.18
N LEU A 248 -2.79 -9.53 7.74
CA LEU A 248 -1.81 -10.61 7.72
C LEU A 248 -1.46 -11.09 9.13
N ALA A 249 -1.25 -10.17 10.07
CA ALA A 249 -0.98 -10.49 11.46
C ALA A 249 -2.18 -11.15 12.14
N ALA A 250 -3.40 -10.65 11.89
CA ALA A 250 -4.61 -11.28 12.42
C ALA A 250 -4.80 -12.70 11.91
N TYR A 251 -4.50 -12.96 10.63
CA TYR A 251 -4.59 -14.30 10.03
C TYR A 251 -3.62 -15.33 10.64
N THR A 252 -2.56 -14.89 11.33
CA THR A 252 -1.62 -15.81 11.98
C THR A 252 -2.09 -16.40 13.29
N LEU A 253 -3.10 -15.78 13.92
CA LEU A 253 -3.60 -16.10 15.24
C LEU A 253 -4.92 -16.88 15.12
#